data_AF-A0A964T881-F1
#
_entry.id   AF-A0A964T881-F1
#
_cell.length_a   1.000
_cell.length_b   1.000
_cell.length_c   1.000
_cell.angle_alpha   90.00
_cell.angle_beta   90.00
_cell.angle_gamma   90.00
#
_symmetry.space_group_name_H-M   'P 1'
#
loop_
_entity.id
_entity.type
_entity.pdbx_description
1 polymer ?
#
loop_
_entity_poly.entity_id
_entity_poly.type
_entity_poly.pdbx_seq_one_letter_code
_entity_poly.pdbx_strand_id
1 'polypeptide(L)'
;MSSIHQSAAAELLHDIQALRKAVAGEGRVLWAGWRPSIRRPSFAASALNLAHYLALRRRDLRPMQRRLMPLGLSSLGRAEGRVLAALDAVSAALAAIAGRGGEDWPSERRFFRGEMRLAANTAELFGPAAAGRRRRIMVTLGADAAADPAVLHALLARGIEVVRINCAHDGPAEWQAMIDNLRRAEAALGRSVRVLMDIGGPKVRTGAVIVPPDRARLQIGDTLLLRREGTAASPDEAFQATCTLGSVFDHLKPGDVVSIDDGKLRGVVERLEGGGALVRIDQGRLKGVKLKPEKGLNFPTLELGLDPLTPKDRADLDFVAGHADMVGLSFVSAGAHVLALQRELAARRPDDWQKLGVVVKIETPRAVRNLPEIMVAAAGRQPLAVMIARGDLAVEIGFERLAEMQEEILWLCEAAHIPAIWATQVLEGLVTKGLPSRGEMTDAAMAGRAEVVMLNKGPNAAAAIEVLSGLLHRMDAHQLKKTPTMRALRSWSPGGTD
;
A
#
# COMPACT_ATOMS: atom_id res chain seq x y z
N MET A 1 6.17 47.03 9.66
CA MET A 1 5.61 46.29 8.51
C MET A 1 4.68 47.21 7.75
N SER A 2 4.70 47.22 6.40
CA SER A 2 3.77 48.03 5.59
C SER A 2 2.31 47.71 5.94
N SER A 3 1.45 48.73 6.01
CA SER A 3 0.00 48.62 6.29
C SER A 3 -0.69 47.55 5.41
N ILE A 4 -0.20 47.37 4.18
CA ILE A 4 -0.70 46.38 3.22
C ILE A 4 -0.51 44.94 3.72
N HIS A 5 0.66 44.61 4.29
CA HIS A 5 0.92 43.26 4.80
C HIS A 5 0.13 42.95 6.07
N GLN A 6 -0.12 43.95 6.91
CA GLN A 6 -0.96 43.79 8.10
C GLN A 6 -2.42 43.54 7.73
N SER A 7 -2.95 44.28 6.74
CA SER A 7 -4.31 44.06 6.21
C SER A 7 -4.45 42.67 5.59
N ALA A 8 -3.53 42.27 4.71
CA ALA A 8 -3.55 40.96 4.08
C ALA A 8 -3.43 39.81 5.10
N ALA A 9 -2.61 39.98 6.14
CA ALA A 9 -2.48 39.01 7.22
C ALA A 9 -3.77 38.91 8.06
N ALA A 10 -4.45 40.03 8.32
CA ALA A 10 -5.71 40.05 9.06
C ALA A 10 -6.84 39.34 8.31
N GLU A 11 -6.94 39.53 6.99
CA GLU A 11 -7.89 38.79 6.15
C GLU A 11 -7.59 37.29 6.13
N LEU A 12 -6.32 36.90 5.92
CA LEU A 12 -5.93 35.50 5.94
C LEU A 12 -6.11 34.85 7.31
N LEU A 13 -5.91 35.61 8.40
CA LEU A 13 -6.17 35.12 9.74
C LEU A 13 -7.64 34.72 9.89
N HIS A 14 -8.56 35.56 9.40
CA HIS A 14 -9.99 35.25 9.39
C HIS A 14 -10.28 33.97 8.61
N ASP A 15 -9.73 33.85 7.39
CA ASP A 15 -9.92 32.66 6.55
C ASP A 15 -9.37 31.38 7.20
N ILE A 16 -8.19 31.43 7.80
CA ILE A 16 -7.56 30.29 8.49
C ILE A 16 -8.36 29.93 9.74
N GLN A 17 -8.82 30.90 10.53
CA GLN A 17 -9.64 30.64 11.73
C GLN A 17 -10.99 30.02 11.35
N ALA A 18 -11.62 30.49 10.27
CA ALA A 18 -12.84 29.91 9.72
C ALA A 18 -12.60 28.47 9.24
N LEU A 19 -11.53 28.23 8.47
CA LEU A 19 -11.11 26.90 8.03
C LEU A 19 -10.88 25.96 9.22
N ARG A 20 -10.13 26.42 10.23
CA ARG A 20 -9.80 25.66 11.43
C ARG A 20 -11.04 25.29 12.22
N LYS A 21 -12.00 26.20 12.36
CA LYS A 21 -13.30 25.92 13.01
C LYS A 21 -14.09 24.87 12.23
N ALA A 22 -14.18 25.00 10.91
CA ALA A 22 -14.90 24.05 10.06
C ALA A 22 -14.26 22.65 10.09
N VAL A 23 -12.93 22.56 9.94
CA VAL A 23 -12.17 21.32 10.01
C VAL A 23 -12.34 20.63 11.36
N ALA A 24 -12.26 21.37 12.46
CA ALA A 24 -12.46 20.80 13.80
C ALA A 24 -13.90 20.30 14.01
N GLY A 25 -14.90 21.03 13.53
CA GLY A 25 -16.31 20.64 13.63
C GLY A 25 -16.62 19.38 12.81
N GLU A 26 -16.35 19.42 11.51
CA GLU A 26 -16.59 18.30 10.59
C GLU A 26 -15.79 17.06 10.96
N GLY A 27 -14.51 17.22 11.33
CA GLY A 27 -13.68 16.11 11.75
C GLY A 27 -14.17 15.47 13.05
N ARG A 28 -14.71 16.24 14.00
CA ARG A 28 -15.35 15.67 15.21
C ARG A 28 -16.60 14.88 14.88
N VAL A 29 -17.43 15.35 13.95
CA VAL A 29 -18.64 14.62 13.51
C VAL A 29 -18.24 13.29 12.87
N LEU A 30 -17.27 13.31 11.95
CA LEU A 30 -16.77 12.09 11.30
C LEU A 30 -16.16 11.12 12.32
N TRP A 31 -15.31 11.63 13.21
CA TRP A 31 -14.71 10.82 14.27
C TRP A 31 -15.73 10.25 15.26
N ALA A 32 -16.81 10.97 15.57
CA ALA A 32 -17.88 10.46 16.42
C ALA A 32 -18.57 9.24 15.81
N GLY A 33 -18.73 9.20 14.48
CA GLY A 33 -19.21 8.01 13.76
C GLY A 33 -18.25 6.82 13.83
N TRP A 34 -16.94 7.09 13.90
CA TRP A 34 -15.90 6.06 14.03
C TRP A 34 -15.66 5.60 15.46
N ARG A 35 -15.90 6.47 16.46
CA ARG A 35 -15.55 6.23 17.85
C ARG A 35 -16.05 4.88 18.41
N PRO A 36 -17.28 4.42 18.13
CA PRO A 36 -17.78 3.13 18.63
C PRO A 36 -16.98 1.90 18.15
N SER A 37 -16.30 1.98 17.00
CA SER A 37 -15.50 0.86 16.46
C SER A 37 -14.06 0.84 16.97
N ILE A 38 -13.57 1.95 17.54
CA ILE A 38 -12.20 2.09 18.04
C ILE A 38 -12.08 1.55 19.47
N ARG A 39 -11.60 0.32 19.60
CA ARG A 39 -11.34 -0.36 20.88
C ARG A 39 -9.90 -0.23 21.36
N ARG A 40 -8.95 0.12 20.47
CA ARG A 40 -7.52 0.35 20.76
C ARG A 40 -7.30 1.82 21.14
N PRO A 41 -7.08 2.18 22.42
CA PRO A 41 -7.03 3.57 22.86
C PRO A 41 -5.89 4.38 22.22
N SER A 42 -4.75 3.75 21.93
CA SER A 42 -3.60 4.39 21.28
C SER A 42 -3.91 4.91 19.87
N PHE A 43 -4.92 4.35 19.19
CA PHE A 43 -5.33 4.79 17.85
C PHE A 43 -6.35 5.94 17.85
N ALA A 44 -7.04 6.21 18.97
CA ALA A 44 -8.14 7.18 19.02
C ALA A 44 -7.75 8.59 18.51
N ALA A 45 -6.57 9.07 18.90
CA ALA A 45 -6.08 10.38 18.50
C ALA A 45 -5.55 10.41 17.06
N SER A 46 -5.09 9.27 16.55
CA SER A 46 -4.76 9.10 15.13
C SER A 46 -6.00 9.14 14.25
N ALA A 47 -7.06 8.42 14.63
CA ALA A 47 -8.34 8.47 13.95
C ALA A 47 -8.94 9.89 13.92
N LEU A 48 -8.81 10.64 15.02
CA LEU A 48 -9.27 12.03 15.06
C LEU A 48 -8.48 12.93 14.10
N ASN A 49 -7.16 12.77 14.01
CA ASN A 49 -6.36 13.53 13.06
C ASN A 49 -6.67 13.14 11.61
N LEU A 50 -6.88 11.84 11.31
CA LEU A 50 -7.37 11.38 10.01
C LEU A 50 -8.71 12.04 9.65
N ALA A 51 -9.65 12.12 10.60
CA ALA A 51 -10.94 12.77 10.38
C ALA A 51 -10.80 14.27 10.08
N HIS A 52 -9.92 14.98 10.82
CA HIS A 52 -9.57 16.37 10.51
C HIS A 52 -8.92 16.51 9.14
N TYR A 53 -8.05 15.57 8.74
CA TYR A 53 -7.38 15.62 7.43
C TYR A 53 -8.37 15.46 6.28
N LEU A 54 -9.32 14.53 6.40
CA LEU A 54 -10.40 14.38 5.42
C LEU A 54 -11.27 15.63 5.34
N ALA A 55 -11.64 16.23 6.49
CA ALA A 55 -12.36 17.49 6.50
C ALA A 55 -11.56 18.61 5.81
N LEU A 56 -10.25 18.71 6.08
CA LEU A 56 -9.37 19.69 5.44
C LEU A 56 -9.32 19.49 3.91
N ARG A 57 -9.17 18.24 3.44
CA ARG A 57 -8.97 17.89 2.03
C ARG A 57 -10.25 17.89 1.17
N ARG A 58 -11.42 18.14 1.75
CA ARG A 58 -12.67 18.44 1.02
C ARG A 58 -12.69 19.82 0.36
N ARG A 59 -11.62 20.61 0.53
CA ARG A 59 -11.50 22.00 0.10
C ARG A 59 -10.27 22.16 -0.78
N ASP A 60 -10.37 23.02 -1.79
CA ASP A 60 -9.20 23.44 -2.56
C ASP A 60 -8.42 24.51 -1.78
N LEU A 61 -7.28 24.12 -1.24
CA LEU A 61 -6.42 25.01 -0.44
C LEU A 61 -5.46 25.83 -1.30
N ARG A 62 -5.29 25.53 -2.59
CA ARG A 62 -4.26 26.17 -3.43
C ARG A 62 -4.31 27.70 -3.43
N PRO A 63 -5.48 28.37 -3.48
CA PRO A 63 -5.54 29.83 -3.37
C PRO A 63 -5.00 30.35 -2.04
N MET A 64 -5.34 29.67 -0.94
CA MET A 64 -4.88 30.03 0.40
C MET A 64 -3.38 29.81 0.56
N GLN A 65 -2.85 28.69 0.05
CA GLN A 65 -1.41 28.41 0.05
C GLN A 65 -0.61 29.50 -0.64
N ARG A 66 -1.08 29.95 -1.82
CA ARG A 66 -0.44 31.05 -2.57
C ARG A 66 -0.42 32.36 -1.78
N ARG A 67 -1.46 32.65 -1.01
CA ARG A 67 -1.54 33.87 -0.18
C ARG A 67 -0.68 33.79 1.09
N LEU A 68 -0.42 32.61 1.62
CA LEU A 68 0.47 32.40 2.78
C LEU A 68 1.97 32.57 2.43
N MET A 69 2.37 32.22 1.21
CA MET A 69 3.78 32.19 0.80
C MET A 69 4.49 33.57 0.87
N PRO A 70 3.92 34.69 0.38
CA PRO A 70 4.56 36.02 0.47
C PRO A 70 4.75 36.51 1.91
N LEU A 71 4.03 35.94 2.87
CA LEU A 71 4.18 36.23 4.30
C LEU A 71 5.23 35.35 4.99
N GLY A 72 5.93 34.49 4.23
CA GLY A 72 6.93 33.56 4.76
C GLY A 72 6.33 32.39 5.55
N LEU A 73 5.01 32.16 5.43
CA LEU A 73 4.30 31.17 6.22
C LEU A 73 4.21 29.81 5.52
N SER A 74 4.01 28.76 6.31
CA SER A 74 3.82 27.39 5.82
C SER A 74 2.64 27.31 4.86
N SER A 75 2.82 26.65 3.72
CA SER A 75 1.75 26.37 2.76
C SER A 75 0.77 25.28 3.23
N LEU A 76 0.80 24.84 4.50
CA LEU A 76 0.02 23.70 5.00
C LEU A 76 0.27 22.36 4.26
N GLY A 77 1.21 22.31 3.31
CA GLY A 77 1.48 21.12 2.49
C GLY A 77 2.10 19.93 3.24
N ARG A 78 2.32 20.06 4.56
CA ARG A 78 2.91 19.08 5.48
C ARG A 78 2.07 18.90 6.74
N ALA A 79 0.76 19.16 6.62
CA ALA A 79 -0.18 19.16 7.74
C ALA A 79 -0.77 17.77 8.04
N GLU A 80 -0.49 16.75 7.21
CA GLU A 80 -1.09 15.40 7.28
C GLU A 80 -1.19 14.88 8.71
N GLY A 81 -0.06 14.64 9.38
CA GLY A 81 -0.01 14.11 10.75
C GLY A 81 -0.31 15.12 11.86
N ARG A 82 -0.74 16.35 11.54
CA ARG A 82 -0.82 17.44 12.52
C ARG A 82 -1.78 18.56 12.12
N VAL A 83 -2.96 18.21 11.62
CA VAL A 83 -3.86 19.13 10.93
C VAL A 83 -4.18 20.38 11.75
N LEU A 84 -4.75 20.21 12.95
CA LEU A 84 -5.13 21.35 13.77
C LEU A 84 -3.91 22.11 14.32
N ALA A 85 -2.81 21.42 14.65
CA ALA A 85 -1.61 22.10 15.12
C ALA A 85 -0.95 22.96 14.03
N ALA A 86 -1.01 22.52 12.76
CA ALA A 86 -0.55 23.31 11.63
C ALA A 86 -1.41 24.55 11.40
N LEU A 87 -2.74 24.42 11.50
CA LEU A 87 -3.66 25.55 11.38
C LEU A 87 -3.49 26.53 12.54
N ASP A 88 -3.39 26.04 13.78
CA ASP A 88 -3.17 26.86 14.97
C ASP A 88 -1.84 27.64 14.87
N ALA A 89 -0.75 27.00 14.39
CA ALA A 89 0.54 27.68 14.17
C ALA A 89 0.47 28.78 13.11
N VAL A 90 -0.26 28.54 12.01
CA VAL A 90 -0.43 29.55 10.94
C VAL A 90 -1.31 30.69 11.43
N SER A 91 -2.37 30.44 12.20
CA SER A 91 -3.17 31.48 12.87
C SER A 91 -2.28 32.35 13.75
N ALA A 92 -1.54 31.74 14.68
CA ALA A 92 -0.63 32.42 15.61
C ALA A 92 0.35 33.36 14.89
N ALA A 93 0.92 32.89 13.78
CA ALA A 93 1.82 33.69 12.97
C ALA A 93 1.12 34.86 12.24
N LEU A 94 -0.05 34.61 11.64
CA LEU A 94 -0.81 35.65 10.94
C LEU A 94 -1.27 36.76 11.89
N ALA A 95 -1.68 36.42 13.10
CA ALA A 95 -2.07 37.41 14.09
C ALA A 95 -0.89 38.27 14.56
N ALA A 96 0.26 37.65 14.80
CA ALA A 96 1.49 38.38 15.11
C ALA A 96 1.85 39.37 13.98
N ILE A 97 1.76 38.94 12.71
CA ILE A 97 1.99 39.81 11.55
C ILE A 97 0.94 40.94 11.48
N ALA A 98 -0.32 40.65 11.80
CA ALA A 98 -1.41 41.62 11.84
C ALA A 98 -1.36 42.56 13.06
N GLY A 99 -0.34 42.47 13.93
CA GLY A 99 -0.20 43.29 15.13
C GLY A 99 -1.17 42.94 16.26
N ARG A 100 -1.76 41.73 16.23
CA ARG A 100 -2.63 41.20 17.28
C ARG A 100 -1.81 40.35 18.25
N GLY A 101 -2.01 40.53 19.56
CA GLY A 101 -1.37 39.73 20.61
C GLY A 101 -2.29 38.66 21.21
N GLY A 102 -1.73 37.73 21.99
CA GLY A 102 -2.49 36.79 22.83
C GLY A 102 -2.83 35.43 22.22
N GLU A 103 -2.19 35.02 21.13
CA GLU A 103 -2.48 33.72 20.49
C GLU A 103 -1.64 32.56 21.05
N ASP A 104 -2.27 31.39 21.17
CA ASP A 104 -1.67 30.16 21.71
C ASP A 104 -0.87 29.42 20.62
N TRP A 105 0.45 29.58 20.65
CA TRP A 105 1.36 28.84 19.78
C TRP A 105 1.41 27.36 20.19
N PRO A 106 1.27 26.41 19.25
CA PRO A 106 1.46 25.00 19.59
C PRO A 106 2.91 24.75 20.01
N SER A 107 3.11 24.13 21.17
CA SER A 107 4.44 23.68 21.58
C SER A 107 5.04 22.71 20.56
N GLU A 108 6.37 22.67 20.49
CA GLU A 108 7.09 21.79 19.56
C GLU A 108 6.65 20.32 19.70
N ARG A 109 6.56 19.83 20.94
CA ARG A 109 6.08 18.47 21.24
C ARG A 109 4.66 18.23 20.73
N ARG A 110 3.76 19.22 20.83
CA ARG A 110 2.39 19.13 20.31
C ARG A 110 2.40 19.13 18.78
N PHE A 111 3.23 19.96 18.16
CA PHE A 111 3.34 20.10 16.72
C PHE A 111 3.89 18.82 16.06
N PHE A 112 4.95 18.22 16.60
CA PHE A 112 5.59 17.01 16.04
C PHE A 112 5.01 15.69 16.56
N ARG A 113 3.90 15.73 17.31
CA ARG A 113 3.29 14.54 17.92
C ARG A 113 2.89 13.47 16.91
N GLY A 114 2.45 13.86 15.72
CA GLY A 114 2.07 12.92 14.67
C GLY A 114 3.25 12.11 14.13
N GLU A 115 4.39 12.77 13.89
CA GLU A 115 5.62 12.11 13.43
C GLU A 115 6.12 11.10 14.46
N MET A 116 6.12 11.49 15.75
CA MET A 116 6.49 10.57 16.83
C MET A 116 5.57 9.35 16.90
N ARG A 117 4.26 9.52 16.67
CA ARG A 117 3.30 8.41 16.64
C ARG A 117 3.53 7.49 15.44
N LEU A 118 3.75 8.05 14.26
CA LEU A 118 4.03 7.27 13.06
C LEU A 118 5.30 6.44 13.26
N ALA A 119 6.37 7.06 13.78
CA ALA A 119 7.61 6.36 14.10
C ALA A 119 7.41 5.23 15.13
N ALA A 120 6.64 5.50 16.20
CA ALA A 120 6.33 4.50 17.23
C ALA A 120 5.51 3.33 16.68
N ASN A 121 4.44 3.61 15.91
CA ASN A 121 3.62 2.57 15.28
C ASN A 121 4.41 1.74 14.26
N THR A 122 5.35 2.37 13.54
CA THR A 122 6.27 1.68 12.63
C THR A 122 7.20 0.74 13.39
N ALA A 123 7.77 1.20 14.50
CA ALA A 123 8.67 0.38 15.32
C ALA A 123 7.95 -0.76 16.05
N GLU A 124 6.72 -0.52 16.51
CA GLU A 124 5.83 -1.55 17.09
C GLU A 124 5.62 -2.70 16.09
N LEU A 125 5.33 -2.37 14.83
CA LEU A 125 4.93 -3.34 13.82
C LEU A 125 6.12 -4.05 13.13
N PHE A 126 7.17 -3.29 12.79
CA PHE A 126 8.28 -3.78 11.96
C PHE A 126 9.62 -3.87 12.71
N GLY A 127 9.66 -3.49 13.98
CA GLY A 127 10.92 -3.38 14.74
C GLY A 127 11.75 -2.15 14.37
N PRO A 128 12.95 -2.00 14.95
CA PRO A 128 13.86 -0.90 14.63
C PRO A 128 14.38 -1.00 13.19
N ALA A 129 14.66 0.13 12.57
CA ALA A 129 15.34 0.13 11.26
C ALA A 129 16.84 -0.17 11.44
N ALA A 130 17.45 -0.77 10.42
CA ALA A 130 18.88 -0.98 10.35
C ALA A 130 19.66 0.33 10.42
N ALA A 131 20.87 0.28 10.97
CA ALA A 131 21.74 1.44 11.11
C ALA A 131 21.96 2.15 9.77
N GLY A 132 21.92 3.48 9.79
CA GLY A 132 22.13 4.31 8.61
C GLY A 132 20.89 4.59 7.75
N ARG A 133 19.75 3.91 7.93
CA ARG A 133 18.53 4.23 7.17
C ARG A 133 17.28 4.34 8.05
N ARG A 134 16.32 5.16 7.61
CA ARG A 134 15.05 5.37 8.34
C ARG A 134 13.97 4.35 7.97
N ARG A 135 13.96 3.91 6.71
CA ARG A 135 12.99 2.95 6.18
C ARG A 135 13.38 1.54 6.57
N ARG A 136 12.42 0.61 6.63
CA ARG A 136 12.65 -0.84 6.68
C ARG A 136 12.61 -1.46 5.29
N ILE A 137 13.28 -2.59 5.11
CA ILE A 137 13.22 -3.39 3.89
C ILE A 137 12.50 -4.70 4.22
N MET A 138 11.50 -4.99 3.39
CA MET A 138 10.74 -6.24 3.40
C MET A 138 11.10 -7.06 2.17
N VAL A 139 11.30 -8.36 2.31
CA VAL A 139 11.58 -9.26 1.18
C VAL A 139 10.60 -10.41 1.15
N THR A 140 9.99 -10.66 -0.02
CA THR A 140 9.17 -11.86 -0.23
C THR A 140 10.06 -13.08 -0.38
N LEU A 141 9.77 -14.15 0.37
CA LEU A 141 10.48 -15.43 0.28
C LEU A 141 9.94 -16.28 -0.87
N GLY A 142 10.83 -17.06 -1.49
CA GLY A 142 10.49 -18.16 -2.40
C GLY A 142 10.73 -19.52 -1.75
N ALA A 143 10.36 -20.61 -2.44
CA ALA A 143 10.59 -21.98 -1.97
C ALA A 143 12.08 -22.31 -1.76
N ASP A 144 12.99 -21.59 -2.44
CA ASP A 144 14.43 -21.65 -2.21
C ASP A 144 14.82 -21.30 -0.77
N ALA A 145 14.09 -20.37 -0.13
CA ALA A 145 14.28 -20.01 1.27
C ALA A 145 13.88 -21.12 2.25
N ALA A 146 13.03 -22.06 1.83
CA ALA A 146 12.73 -23.28 2.60
C ALA A 146 13.84 -24.33 2.43
N ALA A 147 14.36 -24.46 1.22
CA ALA A 147 15.32 -25.50 0.85
C ALA A 147 16.77 -25.19 1.27
N ASP A 148 17.18 -23.92 1.22
CA ASP A 148 18.56 -23.49 1.49
C ASP A 148 18.63 -22.47 2.64
N PRO A 149 19.15 -22.88 3.81
CA PRO A 149 19.37 -21.98 4.95
C PRO A 149 20.26 -20.77 4.64
N ALA A 150 21.16 -20.87 3.65
CA ALA A 150 22.06 -19.78 3.27
C ALA A 150 21.31 -18.57 2.71
N VAL A 151 20.12 -18.77 2.13
CA VAL A 151 19.28 -17.69 1.61
C VAL A 151 18.90 -16.72 2.72
N LEU A 152 18.29 -17.20 3.82
CA LEU A 152 17.89 -16.33 4.93
C LEU A 152 19.09 -15.68 5.60
N HIS A 153 20.19 -16.43 5.79
CA HIS A 153 21.42 -15.87 6.32
C HIS A 153 21.93 -14.69 5.47
N ALA A 154 21.94 -14.84 4.14
CA ALA A 154 22.38 -13.80 3.21
C ALA A 154 21.48 -12.57 3.22
N LEU A 155 20.16 -12.73 3.37
CA LEU A 155 19.23 -11.61 3.48
C LEU A 155 19.40 -10.88 4.83
N LEU A 156 19.48 -11.62 5.94
CA LEU A 156 19.64 -11.06 7.28
C LEU A 156 20.94 -10.28 7.40
N ALA A 157 22.06 -10.85 6.95
CA ALA A 157 23.37 -10.21 6.96
C ALA A 157 23.37 -8.83 6.27
N ARG A 158 22.50 -8.63 5.27
CA ARG A 158 22.37 -7.38 4.50
C ARG A 158 21.38 -6.37 5.08
N GLY A 159 20.73 -6.72 6.17
CA GLY A 159 19.96 -5.74 6.92
C GLY A 159 18.44 -5.82 6.80
N ILE A 160 17.83 -6.89 6.26
CA ILE A 160 16.36 -6.94 6.22
C ILE A 160 15.72 -6.87 7.61
N GLU A 161 14.50 -6.33 7.69
CA GLU A 161 13.71 -6.27 8.93
C GLU A 161 12.45 -7.13 8.86
N VAL A 162 11.97 -7.42 7.66
CA VAL A 162 10.73 -8.18 7.48
C VAL A 162 10.91 -9.19 6.37
N VAL A 163 10.52 -10.44 6.62
CA VAL A 163 10.26 -11.41 5.56
C VAL A 163 8.76 -11.51 5.32
N ARG A 164 8.37 -11.59 4.04
CA ARG A 164 7.00 -11.85 3.61
C ARG A 164 6.89 -13.28 3.08
N ILE A 165 6.00 -14.07 3.64
CA ILE A 165 5.58 -15.37 3.12
C ILE A 165 4.24 -15.16 2.42
N ASN A 166 4.15 -15.52 1.13
CA ASN A 166 2.94 -15.37 0.34
C ASN A 166 2.16 -16.69 0.34
N CYS A 167 1.08 -16.77 1.14
CA CYS A 167 0.32 -18.00 1.36
C CYS A 167 -0.61 -18.36 0.16
N ALA A 168 -0.64 -17.52 -0.89
CA ALA A 168 -1.23 -17.90 -2.17
C ALA A 168 -0.44 -19.01 -2.88
N HIS A 169 0.78 -19.30 -2.42
CA HIS A 169 1.66 -20.34 -2.93
C HIS A 169 2.22 -21.17 -1.76
N ASP A 170 2.71 -22.36 -2.09
CA ASP A 170 3.32 -23.30 -1.13
C ASP A 170 2.34 -23.71 -0.01
N GLY A 171 2.80 -24.45 1.00
CA GLY A 171 1.97 -24.92 2.11
C GLY A 171 2.63 -24.80 3.49
N PRO A 172 1.94 -25.23 4.55
CA PRO A 172 2.42 -25.13 5.93
C PRO A 172 3.81 -25.74 6.16
N ALA A 173 4.15 -26.83 5.46
CA ALA A 173 5.46 -27.46 5.58
C ALA A 173 6.58 -26.56 5.06
N GLU A 174 6.41 -25.97 3.87
CA GLU A 174 7.37 -25.03 3.30
C GLU A 174 7.46 -23.76 4.12
N TRP A 175 6.32 -23.22 4.58
CA TRP A 175 6.30 -22.02 5.42
C TRP A 175 7.01 -22.25 6.75
N GLN A 176 6.81 -23.40 7.39
CA GLN A 176 7.54 -23.77 8.60
C GLN A 176 9.04 -23.84 8.35
N ALA A 177 9.47 -24.49 7.26
CA ALA A 177 10.88 -24.58 6.90
C ALA A 177 11.52 -23.18 6.66
N MET A 178 10.80 -22.27 6.01
CA MET A 178 11.24 -20.87 5.87
C MET A 178 11.42 -20.18 7.23
N ILE A 179 10.47 -20.37 8.14
CA ILE A 179 10.52 -19.78 9.49
C ILE A 179 11.65 -20.39 10.31
N ASP A 180 11.87 -21.71 10.24
CA ASP A 180 12.96 -22.38 10.94
C ASP A 180 14.33 -21.92 10.44
N ASN A 181 14.49 -21.79 9.12
CA ASN A 181 15.69 -21.21 8.52
C ASN A 181 15.91 -19.76 8.97
N LEU A 182 14.83 -18.98 9.06
CA LEU A 182 14.90 -17.63 9.60
C LEU A 182 15.38 -17.65 11.05
N ARG A 183 14.77 -18.44 11.94
CA ARG A 183 15.15 -18.50 13.36
C ARG A 183 16.60 -18.95 13.55
N ARG A 184 17.10 -19.89 12.73
CA ARG A 184 18.52 -20.28 12.70
C ARG A 184 19.43 -19.11 12.33
N ALA A 185 19.08 -18.36 11.28
CA ALA A 185 19.86 -17.20 10.86
C ALA A 185 19.83 -16.05 11.90
N GLU A 186 18.69 -15.83 12.56
CA GLU A 186 18.56 -14.87 13.67
C GLU A 186 19.49 -15.24 14.84
N ALA A 187 19.53 -16.51 15.23
CA ALA A 187 20.40 -17.01 16.29
C ALA A 187 21.89 -16.85 15.93
N ALA A 188 22.26 -17.11 14.68
CA ALA A 188 23.63 -16.98 14.20
C ALA A 188 24.11 -15.52 14.15
N LEU A 189 23.22 -14.57 13.83
CA LEU A 189 23.56 -13.16 13.59
C LEU A 189 23.18 -12.22 14.74
N GLY A 190 22.46 -12.70 15.76
CA GLY A 190 22.01 -11.90 16.90
C GLY A 190 21.01 -10.81 16.51
N ARG A 191 20.19 -11.04 15.48
CA ARG A 191 19.24 -10.05 14.94
C ARG A 191 17.87 -10.66 14.77
N SER A 192 16.82 -9.94 15.17
CA SER A 192 15.44 -10.37 14.97
C SER A 192 14.80 -9.71 13.74
N VAL A 193 13.98 -10.47 13.05
CA VAL A 193 13.27 -10.14 11.81
C VAL A 193 11.81 -10.57 11.96
N ARG A 194 10.91 -9.70 11.51
CA ARG A 194 9.46 -9.93 11.56
C ARG A 194 9.00 -10.81 10.41
N VAL A 195 7.98 -11.62 10.66
CA VAL A 195 7.32 -12.48 9.67
C VAL A 195 5.94 -11.91 9.33
N LEU A 196 5.77 -11.43 8.10
CA LEU A 196 4.47 -11.15 7.50
C LEU A 196 4.00 -12.38 6.72
N MET A 197 2.87 -12.96 7.12
CA MET A 197 2.21 -14.00 6.33
C MET A 197 1.00 -13.40 5.60
N ASP A 198 1.06 -13.36 4.28
CA ASP A 198 0.08 -12.71 3.41
C ASP A 198 -0.88 -13.76 2.85
N ILE A 199 -2.15 -13.76 3.30
CA ILE A 199 -3.17 -14.69 2.81
C ILE A 199 -3.60 -14.34 1.38
N GLY A 200 -3.95 -15.35 0.59
CA GLY A 200 -4.11 -15.20 -0.85
C GLY A 200 -5.30 -14.35 -1.26
N GLY A 201 -6.40 -14.44 -0.50
CA GLY A 201 -7.65 -13.77 -0.82
C GLY A 201 -8.29 -14.30 -2.12
N PRO A 202 -9.43 -13.72 -2.53
CA PRO A 202 -10.24 -14.22 -3.63
C PRO A 202 -9.71 -13.81 -5.02
N LYS A 203 -8.42 -14.02 -5.30
CA LYS A 203 -7.83 -13.70 -6.62
C LYS A 203 -8.41 -14.61 -7.69
N VAL A 204 -9.06 -14.00 -8.68
CA VAL A 204 -9.61 -14.73 -9.83
C VAL A 204 -8.50 -15.07 -10.80
N ARG A 205 -8.54 -16.28 -11.37
CA ARG A 205 -7.51 -16.78 -12.28
C ARG A 205 -8.10 -17.52 -13.47
N THR A 206 -7.32 -17.66 -14.52
CA THR A 206 -7.57 -18.63 -15.58
C THR A 206 -7.36 -20.05 -15.05
N GLY A 207 -8.25 -20.96 -15.38
CA GLY A 207 -8.07 -22.40 -15.18
C GLY A 207 -7.55 -23.06 -16.45
N ALA A 208 -8.23 -24.10 -16.93
CA ALA A 208 -7.88 -24.79 -18.16
C ALA A 208 -7.92 -23.84 -19.36
N VAL A 209 -6.92 -23.93 -20.24
CA VAL A 209 -6.77 -23.09 -21.44
C VAL A 209 -6.75 -23.93 -22.70
N ILE A 210 -7.37 -23.42 -23.76
CA ILE A 210 -7.38 -24.00 -25.10
C ILE A 210 -6.87 -22.94 -26.06
N VAL A 211 -5.88 -23.32 -26.86
CA VAL A 211 -5.22 -22.45 -27.83
C VAL A 211 -5.45 -23.03 -29.23
N PRO A 212 -5.83 -22.21 -30.21
CA PRO A 212 -6.01 -22.66 -31.59
C PRO A 212 -4.70 -23.22 -32.17
N PRO A 213 -4.75 -24.26 -33.02
CA PRO A 213 -3.55 -24.96 -33.50
C PRO A 213 -2.64 -24.06 -34.36
N ASP A 214 -3.21 -23.10 -35.07
CA ASP A 214 -2.53 -22.17 -35.98
C ASP A 214 -2.13 -20.83 -35.29
N ARG A 215 -2.67 -20.55 -34.10
CA ARG A 215 -2.43 -19.30 -33.35
C ARG A 215 -1.87 -19.55 -31.96
N ALA A 216 -0.54 -19.52 -31.84
CA ALA A 216 0.14 -19.74 -30.57
C ALA A 216 0.02 -18.60 -29.53
N ARG A 217 -0.49 -17.42 -29.94
CA ARG A 217 -0.55 -16.22 -29.09
C ARG A 217 -1.80 -15.41 -29.36
N LEU A 218 -2.42 -14.95 -28.28
CA LEU A 218 -3.58 -14.07 -28.29
C LEU A 218 -3.13 -12.62 -28.53
N GLN A 219 -3.72 -11.96 -29.54
CA GLN A 219 -3.35 -10.64 -30.04
C GLN A 219 -4.53 -9.66 -29.97
N ILE A 220 -4.24 -8.38 -30.23
CA ILE A 220 -5.28 -7.34 -30.35
C ILE A 220 -6.17 -7.67 -31.55
N GLY A 221 -7.50 -7.59 -31.37
CA GLY A 221 -8.51 -7.98 -32.35
C GLY A 221 -8.99 -9.43 -32.22
N ASP A 222 -8.21 -10.30 -31.57
CA ASP A 222 -8.64 -11.67 -31.30
C ASP A 222 -9.77 -11.72 -30.26
N THR A 223 -10.44 -12.86 -30.25
CA THR A 223 -11.50 -13.15 -29.30
C THR A 223 -11.09 -14.29 -28.37
N LEU A 224 -11.35 -14.11 -27.07
CA LEU A 224 -11.20 -15.10 -26.02
C LEU A 224 -12.57 -15.48 -25.47
N LEU A 225 -12.91 -16.76 -25.51
CA LEU A 225 -14.05 -17.31 -24.79
C LEU A 225 -13.66 -17.63 -23.35
N LEU A 226 -14.10 -16.81 -22.41
CA LEU A 226 -14.01 -17.11 -20.98
C LEU A 226 -15.21 -17.96 -20.57
N ARG A 227 -14.94 -19.10 -19.93
CA ARG A 227 -15.95 -20.08 -19.54
C ARG A 227 -15.97 -20.32 -18.04
N ARG A 228 -17.08 -20.80 -17.50
CA ARG A 228 -17.12 -21.28 -16.11
C ARG A 228 -16.26 -22.54 -15.97
N GLU A 229 -15.61 -22.70 -14.83
CA GLU A 229 -14.95 -23.95 -14.49
C GLU A 229 -15.95 -25.13 -14.52
N GLY A 230 -15.49 -26.29 -14.98
CA GLY A 230 -16.35 -27.48 -15.16
C GLY A 230 -17.22 -27.48 -16.42
N THR A 231 -17.23 -26.42 -17.23
CA THR A 231 -17.98 -26.42 -18.50
C THR A 231 -17.17 -27.03 -19.65
N ALA A 232 -17.87 -27.65 -20.60
CA ALA A 232 -17.27 -28.22 -21.80
C ALA A 232 -16.66 -27.12 -22.70
N ALA A 233 -15.60 -27.48 -23.42
CA ALA A 233 -15.00 -26.63 -24.43
C ALA A 233 -15.98 -26.35 -25.58
N SER A 234 -15.93 -25.15 -26.15
CA SER A 234 -16.59 -24.92 -27.44
C SER A 234 -15.78 -25.62 -28.54
N PRO A 235 -16.42 -26.23 -29.56
CA PRO A 235 -15.72 -26.72 -30.74
C PRO A 235 -15.12 -25.61 -31.62
N ASP A 236 -15.43 -24.33 -31.35
CA ASP A 236 -14.85 -23.20 -32.07
C ASP A 236 -13.32 -23.11 -31.88
N GLU A 237 -12.62 -22.80 -32.98
CA GLU A 237 -11.16 -22.55 -33.03
C GLU A 237 -10.75 -21.20 -32.40
N ALA A 238 -11.52 -20.69 -31.45
CA ALA A 238 -11.19 -19.51 -30.67
C ALA A 238 -10.26 -19.85 -29.49
N PHE A 239 -9.55 -18.84 -28.97
CA PHE A 239 -8.87 -18.98 -27.69
C PHE A 239 -9.93 -19.19 -26.60
N GLN A 240 -9.68 -20.10 -25.65
CA GLN A 240 -10.59 -20.34 -24.55
C GLN A 240 -9.84 -20.46 -23.22
N ALA A 241 -10.43 -19.97 -22.14
CA ALA A 241 -9.96 -20.23 -20.78
C ALA A 241 -11.14 -20.39 -19.84
N THR A 242 -11.02 -21.28 -18.84
CA THR A 242 -11.97 -21.26 -17.71
C THR A 242 -11.60 -20.16 -16.73
N CYS A 243 -12.57 -19.67 -15.98
CA CYS A 243 -12.40 -18.74 -14.86
C CYS A 243 -12.65 -19.49 -13.55
N THR A 244 -11.71 -19.39 -12.61
CA THR A 244 -11.80 -20.07 -11.29
C THR A 244 -12.94 -19.56 -10.42
N LEU A 245 -13.52 -18.40 -10.77
CA LEU A 245 -14.68 -17.84 -10.10
C LEU A 245 -15.87 -17.80 -11.05
N GLY A 246 -16.73 -18.81 -10.95
CA GLY A 246 -17.92 -18.93 -11.80
C GLY A 246 -18.94 -17.81 -11.59
N SER A 247 -19.04 -17.24 -10.39
CA SER A 247 -20.02 -16.18 -10.08
C SER A 247 -19.76 -14.85 -10.80
N VAL A 248 -18.57 -14.68 -11.38
CA VAL A 248 -18.25 -13.51 -12.21
C VAL A 248 -19.27 -13.38 -13.36
N PHE A 249 -19.61 -14.48 -14.01
CA PHE A 249 -20.49 -14.47 -15.17
C PHE A 249 -21.96 -14.16 -14.82
N ASP A 250 -22.34 -14.21 -13.54
CA ASP A 250 -23.68 -13.79 -13.09
C ASP A 250 -23.82 -12.26 -13.05
N HIS A 251 -22.69 -11.54 -13.05
CA HIS A 251 -22.65 -10.09 -12.93
C HIS A 251 -22.09 -9.39 -14.18
N LEU A 252 -21.40 -10.13 -15.06
CA LEU A 252 -20.85 -9.60 -16.31
C LEU A 252 -21.97 -9.16 -17.26
N LYS A 253 -21.70 -8.08 -17.99
CA LYS A 253 -22.53 -7.61 -19.11
C LYS A 253 -21.66 -7.20 -20.30
N PRO A 254 -22.22 -7.17 -21.53
CA PRO A 254 -21.54 -6.56 -22.67
C PRO A 254 -21.04 -5.14 -22.33
N GLY A 255 -19.81 -4.85 -22.72
CA GLY A 255 -19.11 -3.60 -22.38
C GLY A 255 -18.24 -3.66 -21.12
N ASP A 256 -18.36 -4.69 -20.28
CA ASP A 256 -17.47 -4.86 -19.14
C ASP A 256 -16.03 -5.14 -19.57
N VAL A 257 -15.09 -4.67 -18.77
CA VAL A 257 -13.66 -4.80 -19.04
C VAL A 257 -13.12 -6.04 -18.34
N VAL A 258 -12.33 -6.82 -19.08
CA VAL A 258 -11.57 -7.94 -18.54
C VAL A 258 -10.09 -7.71 -18.77
N SER A 259 -9.29 -7.81 -17.72
CA SER A 259 -7.83 -7.81 -17.83
C SER A 259 -7.26 -9.17 -17.44
N ILE A 260 -6.21 -9.59 -18.16
CA ILE A 260 -5.67 -10.95 -18.12
C ILE A 260 -4.15 -10.89 -17.97
N ASP A 261 -3.61 -11.79 -17.15
CA ASP A 261 -2.16 -11.96 -16.90
C ASP A 261 -1.50 -10.66 -16.42
N ASP A 262 -2.07 -10.09 -15.36
CA ASP A 262 -1.61 -8.87 -14.67
C ASP A 262 -1.50 -7.67 -15.63
N GLY A 263 -2.56 -7.41 -16.41
CA GLY A 263 -2.61 -6.25 -17.32
C GLY A 263 -1.93 -6.45 -18.68
N LYS A 264 -1.34 -7.62 -18.96
CA LYS A 264 -0.66 -7.85 -20.25
C LYS A 264 -1.61 -7.93 -21.43
N LEU A 265 -2.85 -8.32 -21.18
CA LEU A 265 -3.95 -8.25 -22.13
C LEU A 265 -5.14 -7.55 -21.46
N ARG A 266 -5.90 -6.85 -22.27
CA ARG A 266 -7.19 -6.28 -21.91
C ARG A 266 -8.17 -6.51 -23.04
N GLY A 267 -9.41 -6.73 -22.67
CA GLY A 267 -10.50 -6.81 -23.62
C GLY A 267 -11.82 -6.38 -23.02
N VAL A 268 -12.82 -6.34 -23.89
CA VAL A 268 -14.19 -5.95 -23.57
C VAL A 268 -15.11 -7.13 -23.86
N VAL A 269 -16.04 -7.40 -22.94
CA VAL A 269 -17.08 -8.40 -23.16
C VAL A 269 -17.95 -7.94 -24.34
N GLU A 270 -17.97 -8.71 -25.43
CA GLU A 270 -18.86 -8.45 -26.57
C GLU A 270 -20.25 -9.00 -26.30
N ARG A 271 -20.32 -10.25 -25.82
CA ARG A 271 -21.58 -10.94 -25.51
C ARG A 271 -21.36 -12.05 -24.48
N LEU A 272 -22.44 -12.45 -23.84
CA LEU A 272 -22.49 -13.64 -23.01
C LEU A 272 -22.96 -14.82 -23.86
N GLU A 273 -22.31 -15.98 -23.74
CA GLU A 273 -22.61 -17.16 -24.56
C GLU A 273 -22.31 -18.44 -23.78
N GLY A 274 -23.24 -19.40 -23.79
CA GLY A 274 -23.05 -20.73 -23.17
C GLY A 274 -22.72 -20.71 -21.67
N GLY A 275 -23.20 -19.70 -20.93
CA GLY A 275 -22.85 -19.50 -19.52
C GLY A 275 -21.45 -18.92 -19.28
N GLY A 276 -20.74 -18.55 -20.34
CA GLY A 276 -19.48 -17.82 -20.34
C GLY A 276 -19.59 -16.42 -20.97
N ALA A 277 -18.46 -15.82 -21.30
CA ALA A 277 -18.34 -14.50 -21.91
C ALA A 277 -17.34 -14.51 -23.06
N LEU A 278 -17.75 -13.95 -24.19
CA LEU A 278 -16.90 -13.73 -25.34
C LEU A 278 -16.23 -12.35 -25.21
N VAL A 279 -14.91 -12.33 -25.10
CA VAL A 279 -14.12 -11.13 -24.82
C VAL A 279 -13.28 -10.77 -26.05
N ARG A 280 -13.47 -9.57 -26.59
CA ARG A 280 -12.60 -9.02 -27.65
C ARG A 280 -11.39 -8.36 -27.04
N ILE A 281 -10.20 -8.76 -27.46
CA ILE A 281 -8.96 -8.14 -27.00
C ILE A 281 -8.75 -6.83 -27.73
N ASP A 282 -8.60 -5.74 -26.98
CA ASP A 282 -8.41 -4.38 -27.51
C ASP A 282 -7.07 -3.77 -27.09
N GLN A 283 -6.41 -4.31 -26.06
CA GLN A 283 -5.07 -3.90 -25.64
C GLN A 283 -4.18 -5.11 -25.34
N GLY A 284 -2.91 -5.01 -25.70
CA GLY A 284 -1.94 -6.07 -25.45
C GLY A 284 -0.54 -5.75 -25.97
N ARG A 285 0.37 -6.70 -25.82
CA ARG A 285 1.73 -6.58 -26.39
C ARG A 285 1.70 -6.76 -27.91
N LEU A 286 2.55 -6.04 -28.63
CA LEU A 286 2.67 -6.12 -30.10
C LEU A 286 2.87 -7.55 -30.63
N LYS A 287 3.63 -8.39 -29.90
CA LYS A 287 3.88 -9.79 -30.29
C LYS A 287 2.81 -10.77 -29.78
N GLY A 288 1.69 -10.28 -29.25
CA GLY A 288 0.71 -11.09 -28.51
C GLY A 288 1.24 -11.71 -27.22
N VAL A 289 0.34 -12.38 -26.49
CA VAL A 289 0.62 -13.04 -25.22
C VAL A 289 0.20 -14.50 -25.28
N LYS A 290 1.00 -15.39 -24.69
CA LYS A 290 0.63 -16.80 -24.55
C LYS A 290 -0.44 -16.92 -23.46
N LEU A 291 -1.62 -17.40 -23.81
CA LEU A 291 -2.64 -17.77 -22.84
C LEU A 291 -2.16 -18.99 -22.05
N LYS A 292 -2.21 -18.90 -20.72
CA LYS A 292 -1.71 -19.93 -19.80
C LYS A 292 -2.71 -20.12 -18.65
N PRO A 293 -2.72 -21.30 -18.02
CA PRO A 293 -3.45 -21.48 -16.77
C PRO A 293 -2.85 -20.63 -15.65
N GLU A 294 -3.63 -20.45 -14.59
CA GLU A 294 -3.29 -19.78 -13.33
C GLU A 294 -2.91 -18.30 -13.45
N LYS A 295 -3.27 -17.65 -14.56
CA LYS A 295 -3.03 -16.23 -14.79
C LYS A 295 -4.12 -15.39 -14.17
N GLY A 296 -3.74 -14.27 -13.55
CA GLY A 296 -4.70 -13.36 -12.91
C GLY A 296 -5.76 -12.87 -13.90
N LEU A 297 -7.00 -12.87 -13.45
CA LEU A 297 -8.13 -12.23 -14.11
C LEU A 297 -8.64 -11.10 -13.23
N ASN A 298 -8.85 -9.95 -13.84
CA ASN A 298 -9.28 -8.72 -13.20
C ASN A 298 -10.52 -8.19 -13.93
N PHE A 299 -11.48 -7.70 -13.16
CA PHE A 299 -12.77 -7.19 -13.67
C PHE A 299 -13.02 -5.78 -13.13
N PRO A 300 -12.29 -4.76 -13.64
CA PRO A 300 -12.23 -3.45 -12.99
C PRO A 300 -13.56 -2.69 -12.93
N THR A 301 -14.52 -3.05 -13.81
CA THR A 301 -15.85 -2.43 -13.87
C THR A 301 -16.88 -3.14 -12.97
N LEU A 302 -16.49 -4.21 -12.28
CA LEU A 302 -17.40 -5.12 -11.62
C LEU A 302 -17.22 -5.14 -10.11
N GLU A 303 -18.34 -5.05 -9.38
CA GLU A 303 -18.35 -5.30 -7.94
C GLU A 303 -18.81 -6.74 -7.67
N LEU A 304 -17.85 -7.63 -7.51
CA LEU A 304 -18.10 -9.08 -7.39
C LEU A 304 -18.64 -9.55 -6.03
N GLY A 305 -18.68 -8.67 -5.02
CA GLY A 305 -19.22 -9.01 -3.69
C GLY A 305 -18.56 -10.21 -3.01
N LEU A 306 -17.27 -10.47 -3.31
CA LEU A 306 -16.57 -11.68 -2.86
C LEU A 306 -16.42 -11.74 -1.35
N ASP A 307 -16.55 -12.95 -0.79
CA ASP A 307 -16.09 -13.22 0.57
C ASP A 307 -14.60 -12.82 0.64
N PRO A 308 -14.21 -11.93 1.58
CA PRO A 308 -12.82 -11.55 1.77
C PRO A 308 -11.89 -12.73 2.07
N LEU A 309 -12.42 -13.83 2.60
CA LEU A 309 -11.65 -15.01 3.00
C LEU A 309 -12.16 -16.25 2.28
N THR A 310 -11.33 -16.78 1.39
CA THR A 310 -11.62 -18.04 0.70
C THR A 310 -11.58 -19.22 1.68
N PRO A 311 -12.14 -20.39 1.32
CA PRO A 311 -11.97 -21.60 2.12
C PRO A 311 -10.50 -21.95 2.38
N LYS A 312 -9.63 -21.71 1.38
CA LYS A 312 -8.18 -21.88 1.54
C LYS A 312 -7.62 -20.90 2.58
N ASP A 313 -7.98 -19.61 2.50
CA ASP A 313 -7.49 -18.63 3.49
C ASP A 313 -7.88 -19.02 4.92
N ARG A 314 -9.09 -19.53 5.13
CA ARG A 314 -9.56 -20.00 6.45
C ARG A 314 -8.76 -21.19 6.96
N ALA A 315 -8.39 -22.12 6.09
CA ALA A 315 -7.50 -23.24 6.43
C ALA A 315 -6.06 -22.76 6.68
N ASP A 316 -5.54 -21.87 5.85
CA ASP A 316 -4.19 -21.29 6.03
C ASP A 316 -4.08 -20.55 7.37
N LEU A 317 -5.17 -19.90 7.82
CA LEU A 317 -5.22 -19.19 9.10
C LEU A 317 -4.95 -20.08 10.32
N ASP A 318 -5.21 -21.39 10.22
CA ASP A 318 -4.90 -22.36 11.29
C ASP A 318 -3.39 -22.43 11.56
N PHE A 319 -2.57 -22.26 10.52
CA PHE A 319 -1.11 -22.15 10.65
C PHE A 319 -0.67 -20.70 10.90
N VAL A 320 -1.17 -19.76 10.09
CA VAL A 320 -0.73 -18.36 10.08
C VAL A 320 -0.88 -17.69 11.45
N ALA A 321 -1.99 -17.91 12.16
CA ALA A 321 -2.28 -17.24 13.42
C ALA A 321 -1.22 -17.49 14.51
N GLY A 322 -0.60 -18.68 14.50
CA GLY A 322 0.43 -19.09 15.46
C GLY A 322 1.85 -18.68 15.10
N HIS A 323 2.12 -18.40 13.82
CA HIS A 323 3.49 -18.26 13.29
C HIS A 323 3.84 -16.84 12.81
N ALA A 324 2.84 -16.03 12.48
CA ALA A 324 3.05 -14.69 11.96
C ALA A 324 3.28 -13.66 13.08
N ASP A 325 4.11 -12.65 12.80
CA ASP A 325 4.09 -11.37 13.53
C ASP A 325 2.97 -10.47 12.98
N MET A 326 2.69 -10.59 11.68
CA MET A 326 1.68 -9.82 10.96
C MET A 326 0.93 -10.68 9.94
N VAL A 327 -0.36 -10.41 9.76
CA VAL A 327 -1.18 -11.06 8.74
C VAL A 327 -1.54 -10.06 7.64
N GLY A 328 -1.22 -10.39 6.39
CA GLY A 328 -1.58 -9.61 5.21
C GLY A 328 -2.94 -10.01 4.66
N LEU A 329 -3.84 -9.05 4.45
CA LEU A 329 -5.17 -9.25 3.88
C LEU A 329 -5.21 -8.73 2.44
N SER A 330 -5.20 -9.67 1.48
CA SER A 330 -5.36 -9.39 0.05
C SER A 330 -6.80 -9.00 -0.29
N PHE A 331 -6.95 -8.17 -1.32
CA PHE A 331 -8.21 -7.72 -1.94
C PHE A 331 -9.24 -7.15 -0.96
N VAL A 332 -8.76 -6.53 0.13
CA VAL A 332 -9.63 -5.83 1.09
C VAL A 332 -10.38 -4.69 0.38
N SER A 333 -11.68 -4.59 0.58
CA SER A 333 -12.50 -3.56 -0.07
C SER A 333 -13.48 -2.87 0.85
N ALA A 334 -13.58 -3.28 2.12
CA ALA A 334 -14.44 -2.67 3.13
C ALA A 334 -13.94 -2.96 4.55
N GLY A 335 -14.32 -2.12 5.52
CA GLY A 335 -14.02 -2.36 6.94
C GLY A 335 -14.57 -3.71 7.44
N ALA A 336 -15.70 -4.17 6.91
CA ALA A 336 -16.27 -5.48 7.24
C ALA A 336 -15.35 -6.65 6.89
N HIS A 337 -14.50 -6.52 5.85
CA HIS A 337 -13.56 -7.56 5.44
C HIS A 337 -12.46 -7.74 6.48
N VAL A 338 -11.94 -6.63 6.98
CA VAL A 338 -10.99 -6.63 8.10
C VAL A 338 -11.63 -7.27 9.33
N LEU A 339 -12.87 -6.90 9.66
CA LEU A 339 -13.57 -7.46 10.81
C LEU A 339 -13.77 -8.98 10.67
N ALA A 340 -13.96 -9.50 9.46
CA ALA A 340 -14.02 -10.94 9.21
C ALA A 340 -12.69 -11.62 9.54
N LEU A 341 -11.56 -11.11 9.02
CA LEU A 341 -10.22 -11.61 9.38
C LEU A 341 -9.99 -11.58 10.90
N GLN A 342 -10.35 -10.48 11.55
CA GLN A 342 -10.16 -10.33 12.99
C GLN A 342 -10.96 -11.32 13.82
N ARG A 343 -12.16 -11.72 13.38
CA ARG A 343 -12.94 -12.79 14.03
C ARG A 343 -12.25 -14.14 13.88
N GLU A 344 -11.74 -14.46 12.69
CA GLU A 344 -11.01 -15.70 12.45
C GLU A 344 -9.72 -15.79 13.28
N LEU A 345 -8.98 -14.68 13.40
CA LEU A 345 -7.79 -14.60 14.25
C LEU A 345 -8.14 -14.70 15.73
N ALA A 346 -9.19 -14.03 16.18
CA ALA A 346 -9.64 -14.11 17.58
C ALA A 346 -10.10 -15.52 17.96
N ALA A 347 -10.71 -16.27 17.03
CA ALA A 347 -11.11 -17.65 17.28
C ALA A 347 -9.91 -18.60 17.43
N ARG A 348 -8.84 -18.37 16.67
CA ARG A 348 -7.64 -19.24 16.64
C ARG A 348 -6.58 -18.85 17.67
N ARG A 349 -6.54 -17.58 18.06
CA ARG A 349 -5.57 -16.99 18.99
C ARG A 349 -6.26 -16.08 20.01
N PRO A 350 -7.16 -16.62 20.86
CA PRO A 350 -8.05 -15.82 21.70
C PRO A 350 -7.30 -14.93 22.70
N ASP A 351 -6.15 -15.38 23.21
CA ASP A 351 -5.44 -14.70 24.30
C ASP A 351 -4.75 -13.41 23.87
N ASP A 352 -4.26 -13.34 22.63
CA ASP A 352 -3.44 -12.21 22.19
C ASP A 352 -3.46 -11.93 20.68
N TRP A 353 -4.50 -12.35 19.94
CA TRP A 353 -4.67 -11.97 18.53
C TRP A 353 -4.54 -10.44 18.30
N GLN A 354 -4.89 -9.61 19.29
CA GLN A 354 -4.77 -8.15 19.19
C GLN A 354 -3.32 -7.65 19.13
N LYS A 355 -2.33 -8.49 19.48
CA LYS A 355 -0.90 -8.21 19.32
C LYS A 355 -0.40 -8.50 17.91
N LEU A 356 -1.09 -9.35 17.15
CA LEU A 356 -0.78 -9.57 15.73
C LEU A 356 -1.00 -8.26 14.97
N GLY A 357 -0.02 -7.89 14.16
CA GLY A 357 -0.20 -6.82 13.20
C GLY A 357 -1.10 -7.23 12.05
N VAL A 358 -1.83 -6.27 11.49
CA VAL A 358 -2.59 -6.46 10.25
C VAL A 358 -1.97 -5.58 9.16
N VAL A 359 -1.81 -6.15 7.97
CA VAL A 359 -1.44 -5.40 6.76
C VAL A 359 -2.59 -5.46 5.78
N VAL A 360 -3.25 -4.34 5.52
CA VAL A 360 -4.33 -4.26 4.51
C VAL A 360 -3.73 -3.90 3.15
N LYS A 361 -4.05 -4.68 2.11
CA LYS A 361 -3.51 -4.48 0.76
C LYS A 361 -4.49 -3.73 -0.12
N ILE A 362 -4.11 -2.53 -0.53
CA ILE A 362 -4.96 -1.68 -1.37
C ILE A 362 -4.70 -2.02 -2.82
N GLU A 363 -5.59 -2.85 -3.37
CA GLU A 363 -5.45 -3.48 -4.70
C GLU A 363 -6.58 -3.11 -5.66
N THR A 364 -7.67 -2.53 -5.17
CA THR A 364 -8.87 -2.25 -5.99
C THR A 364 -9.34 -0.80 -5.83
N PRO A 365 -10.06 -0.24 -6.82
CA PRO A 365 -10.66 1.08 -6.71
C PRO A 365 -11.61 1.20 -5.53
N ARG A 366 -12.33 0.13 -5.17
CA ARG A 366 -13.20 0.11 -3.99
C ARG A 366 -12.40 0.20 -2.69
N ALA A 367 -11.24 -0.48 -2.60
CA ALA A 367 -10.32 -0.35 -1.48
C ALA A 367 -9.84 1.10 -1.29
N VAL A 368 -9.50 1.76 -2.40
CA VAL A 368 -9.09 3.18 -2.39
C VAL A 368 -10.22 4.08 -1.85
N ARG A 369 -11.45 3.93 -2.38
CA ARG A 369 -12.61 4.71 -1.91
C ARG A 369 -12.88 4.53 -0.41
N ASN A 370 -12.78 3.29 0.06
CA ASN A 370 -13.13 2.92 1.43
C ASN A 370 -11.92 2.94 2.39
N LEU A 371 -10.75 3.44 1.96
CA LEU A 371 -9.51 3.36 2.72
C LEU A 371 -9.63 3.93 4.16
N PRO A 372 -10.24 5.11 4.40
CA PRO A 372 -10.41 5.61 5.77
C PRO A 372 -11.17 4.65 6.69
N GLU A 373 -12.24 4.03 6.19
CA GLU A 373 -13.08 3.11 6.96
C GLU A 373 -12.35 1.78 7.22
N ILE A 374 -11.61 1.28 6.23
CA ILE A 374 -10.72 0.11 6.36
C ILE A 374 -9.67 0.38 7.45
N MET A 375 -9.00 1.54 7.40
CA MET A 375 -7.98 1.92 8.38
C MET A 375 -8.56 1.99 9.80
N VAL A 376 -9.74 2.60 9.96
CA VAL A 376 -10.40 2.71 11.27
C VAL A 376 -10.83 1.35 11.81
N ALA A 377 -11.42 0.50 10.98
CA ALA A 377 -11.84 -0.84 11.39
C ALA A 377 -10.65 -1.70 11.84
N ALA A 378 -9.53 -1.64 11.11
CA ALA A 378 -8.33 -2.40 11.41
C ALA A 378 -7.58 -1.84 12.63
N ALA A 379 -7.12 -0.59 12.55
CA ALA A 379 -6.30 0.04 13.58
C ALA A 379 -7.07 0.29 14.89
N GLY A 380 -8.40 0.31 14.81
CA GLY A 380 -9.28 0.33 15.96
C GLY A 380 -9.16 -0.91 16.86
N ARG A 381 -8.53 -2.01 16.42
CA ARG A 381 -8.45 -3.26 17.20
C ARG A 381 -7.06 -3.90 17.25
N GLN A 382 -6.19 -3.62 16.28
CA GLN A 382 -4.82 -4.15 16.17
C GLN A 382 -3.84 -3.09 15.65
N PRO A 383 -2.52 -3.27 15.81
CA PRO A 383 -1.52 -2.54 15.01
C PRO A 383 -1.77 -2.75 13.51
N LEU A 384 -1.62 -1.69 12.70
CA LEU A 384 -1.95 -1.71 11.28
C LEU A 384 -0.81 -1.13 10.44
N ALA A 385 -0.58 -1.72 9.27
CA ALA A 385 0.04 -1.06 8.12
C ALA A 385 -0.87 -1.12 6.88
N VAL A 386 -0.67 -0.17 5.97
CA VAL A 386 -1.31 -0.16 4.66
C VAL A 386 -0.25 -0.50 3.61
N MET A 387 -0.49 -1.55 2.83
CA MET A 387 0.34 -1.89 1.68
C MET A 387 -0.27 -1.31 0.41
N ILE A 388 0.49 -0.46 -0.29
CA ILE A 388 0.16 0.00 -1.64
C ILE A 388 0.57 -1.14 -2.57
N ALA A 389 -0.35 -2.04 -2.86
CA ALA A 389 -0.11 -3.24 -3.65
C ALA A 389 -0.25 -2.93 -5.15
N ARG A 390 0.80 -2.29 -5.68
CA ARG A 390 0.76 -1.60 -6.99
C ARG A 390 0.55 -2.53 -8.19
N GLY A 391 0.87 -3.81 -8.07
CA GLY A 391 0.68 -4.79 -9.15
C GLY A 391 -0.79 -4.90 -9.55
N ASP A 392 -1.62 -5.43 -8.66
CA ASP A 392 -3.06 -5.55 -8.90
C ASP A 392 -3.73 -4.17 -9.01
N LEU A 393 -3.31 -3.18 -8.21
CA LEU A 393 -3.89 -1.84 -8.29
C LEU A 393 -3.69 -1.19 -9.68
N ALA A 394 -2.50 -1.30 -10.28
CA ALA A 394 -2.24 -0.77 -11.62
C ALA A 394 -3.19 -1.37 -12.67
N VAL A 395 -3.48 -2.67 -12.55
CA VAL A 395 -4.37 -3.38 -13.47
C VAL A 395 -5.80 -2.87 -13.32
N GLU A 396 -6.23 -2.57 -12.11
CA GLU A 396 -7.60 -2.15 -11.80
C GLU A 396 -7.87 -0.66 -12.08
N ILE A 397 -6.89 0.23 -11.86
CA ILE A 397 -7.11 1.69 -12.00
C ILE A 397 -6.28 2.35 -13.12
N GLY A 398 -5.40 1.59 -13.78
CA GLY A 398 -4.48 2.10 -14.80
C GLY A 398 -3.25 2.81 -14.21
N PHE A 399 -2.19 2.90 -15.02
CA PHE A 399 -0.90 3.47 -14.59
C PHE A 399 -0.96 4.96 -14.26
N GLU A 400 -1.73 5.74 -15.00
CA GLU A 400 -1.87 7.19 -14.76
C GLU A 400 -2.46 7.46 -13.39
N ARG A 401 -3.58 6.80 -13.09
CA ARG A 401 -4.27 6.94 -11.81
C ARG A 401 -3.50 6.29 -10.66
N LEU A 402 -2.70 5.25 -10.92
CA LEU A 402 -1.81 4.67 -9.91
C LEU A 402 -0.83 5.70 -9.35
N ALA A 403 -0.20 6.50 -10.21
CA ALA A 403 0.77 7.51 -9.78
C ALA A 403 0.13 8.55 -8.83
N GLU A 404 -1.12 8.94 -9.10
CA GLU A 404 -1.92 9.82 -8.26
C GLU A 404 -2.32 9.13 -6.94
N MET A 405 -2.97 7.97 -7.01
CA MET A 405 -3.53 7.30 -5.83
C MET A 405 -2.46 6.85 -4.84
N GLN A 406 -1.25 6.54 -5.31
CA GLN A 406 -0.11 6.26 -4.43
C GLN A 406 0.18 7.42 -3.48
N GLU A 407 0.16 8.66 -3.96
CA GLU A 407 0.38 9.84 -3.11
C GLU A 407 -0.79 10.04 -2.14
N GLU A 408 -2.04 9.87 -2.58
CA GLU A 408 -3.20 10.00 -1.71
C GLU A 408 -3.19 8.96 -0.57
N ILE A 409 -2.83 7.71 -0.87
CA ILE A 409 -2.71 6.64 0.13
C ILE A 409 -1.61 6.98 1.14
N LEU A 410 -0.45 7.46 0.69
CA LEU A 410 0.64 7.89 1.58
C LEU A 410 0.20 9.01 2.52
N TRP A 411 -0.51 10.03 1.99
CA TRP A 411 -0.98 11.15 2.81
C TRP A 411 -2.02 10.71 3.84
N LEU A 412 -2.93 9.80 3.48
CA LEU A 412 -3.89 9.23 4.44
C LEU A 412 -3.20 8.40 5.52
N CYS A 413 -2.17 7.62 5.16
CA CYS A 413 -1.34 6.89 6.11
C CYS A 413 -0.66 7.83 7.11
N GLU A 414 -0.03 8.91 6.62
CA GLU A 414 0.57 9.93 7.49
C GLU A 414 -0.47 10.61 8.40
N ALA A 415 -1.65 10.94 7.86
CA ALA A 415 -2.73 11.55 8.64
C ALA A 415 -3.27 10.64 9.74
N ALA A 416 -3.29 9.34 9.51
CA ALA A 416 -3.68 8.36 10.50
C ALA A 416 -2.50 7.85 11.35
N HIS A 417 -1.27 8.33 11.10
CA HIS A 417 -0.03 7.84 11.70
C HIS A 417 0.13 6.32 11.56
N ILE A 418 -0.36 5.76 10.45
CA ILE A 418 -0.26 4.34 10.12
C ILE A 418 0.89 4.16 9.13
N PRO A 419 1.83 3.24 9.36
CA PRO A 419 2.92 3.00 8.43
C PRO A 419 2.42 2.50 7.06
N ALA A 420 3.02 3.02 6.00
CA ALA A 420 2.79 2.55 4.63
C ALA A 420 3.90 1.59 4.17
N ILE A 421 3.52 0.58 3.39
CA ILE A 421 4.43 -0.31 2.67
C ILE A 421 4.32 0.00 1.17
N TRP A 422 5.44 0.38 0.57
CA TRP A 422 5.57 0.56 -0.88
C TRP A 422 5.91 -0.77 -1.52
N ALA A 423 4.94 -1.38 -2.21
CA ALA A 423 5.06 -2.77 -2.65
C ALA A 423 4.94 -2.96 -4.16
N THR A 424 5.48 -4.11 -4.57
CA THR A 424 5.48 -4.66 -5.93
C THR A 424 6.42 -3.93 -6.89
N GLN A 425 7.25 -4.69 -7.60
CA GLN A 425 8.11 -4.22 -8.71
C GLN A 425 9.16 -3.15 -8.36
N VAL A 426 9.46 -2.93 -7.08
CA VAL A 426 10.64 -2.14 -6.69
C VAL A 426 11.89 -2.95 -7.03
N LEU A 427 12.74 -2.41 -7.92
CA LEU A 427 13.96 -3.07 -8.39
C LEU A 427 13.71 -4.48 -8.97
N GLU A 428 12.58 -4.70 -9.65
CA GLU A 428 12.19 -6.02 -10.19
C GLU A 428 13.27 -6.62 -11.11
N GLY A 429 13.81 -5.81 -12.03
CA GLY A 429 14.89 -6.18 -12.94
C GLY A 429 16.17 -6.56 -12.21
N LEU A 430 16.51 -5.88 -11.11
CA LEU A 430 17.66 -6.26 -10.30
C LEU A 430 17.40 -7.59 -9.60
N VAL A 431 16.27 -7.74 -8.92
CA VAL A 431 15.90 -8.96 -8.21
C VAL A 431 15.88 -10.18 -9.15
N THR A 432 15.32 -10.03 -10.35
CA THR A 432 15.10 -11.15 -11.29
C THR A 432 16.24 -11.37 -12.28
N LYS A 433 16.93 -10.32 -12.73
CA LYS A 433 17.92 -10.37 -13.83
C LYS A 433 19.30 -9.83 -13.44
N GLY A 434 19.47 -9.34 -12.21
CA GLY A 434 20.75 -8.82 -11.70
C GLY A 434 21.07 -7.38 -12.10
N LEU A 435 20.21 -6.70 -12.87
CA LEU A 435 20.43 -5.31 -13.29
C LEU A 435 19.13 -4.48 -13.21
N PRO A 436 19.14 -3.32 -12.52
CA PRO A 436 17.99 -2.42 -12.51
C PRO A 436 17.98 -1.54 -13.75
N SER A 437 16.79 -1.12 -14.15
CA SER A 437 16.57 -0.03 -15.09
C SER A 437 16.64 1.33 -14.38
N ARG A 438 16.80 2.40 -15.18
CA ARG A 438 16.73 3.78 -14.67
C ARG A 438 15.40 4.09 -13.97
N GLY A 439 14.29 3.61 -14.54
CA GLY A 439 12.96 3.79 -13.96
C GLY A 439 12.84 3.14 -12.59
N GLU A 440 13.38 1.93 -12.42
CA GLU A 440 13.36 1.21 -11.14
C GLU A 440 14.21 1.90 -10.07
N MET A 441 15.33 2.53 -10.44
CA MET A 441 16.13 3.31 -9.49
C MET A 441 15.38 4.55 -8.99
N THR A 442 14.70 5.26 -9.89
CA THR A 442 13.84 6.40 -9.50
C THR A 442 12.68 5.93 -8.62
N ASP A 443 12.04 4.81 -8.97
CA ASP A 443 10.97 4.23 -8.17
C ASP A 443 11.44 3.84 -6.76
N ALA A 444 12.59 3.17 -6.65
CA ALA A 444 13.20 2.80 -5.38
C ALA A 444 13.57 4.02 -4.51
N ALA A 445 14.03 5.12 -5.13
CA ALA A 445 14.27 6.37 -4.41
C ALA A 445 12.98 6.99 -3.88
N MET A 446 11.92 6.99 -4.71
CA MET A 446 10.58 7.47 -4.34
C MET A 446 9.93 6.62 -3.25
N ALA A 447 10.21 5.32 -3.23
CA ALA A 447 9.76 4.39 -2.19
C ALA A 447 10.25 4.79 -0.79
N GLY A 448 11.30 5.60 -0.67
CA GLY A 448 11.74 6.22 0.58
C GLY A 448 10.71 7.14 1.25
N ARG A 449 9.58 7.41 0.58
CA ARG A 449 8.40 8.09 1.15
C ARG A 449 7.53 7.19 2.02
N ALA A 450 7.62 5.87 1.88
CA ALA A 450 6.94 4.92 2.75
C ALA A 450 7.78 4.59 3.99
N GLU A 451 7.20 3.89 4.96
CA GLU A 451 7.91 3.37 6.13
C GLU A 451 8.70 2.10 5.80
N VAL A 452 8.17 1.31 4.86
CA VAL A 452 8.73 0.04 4.42
C VAL A 452 8.74 -0.02 2.89
N VAL A 453 9.83 -0.53 2.34
CA VAL A 453 9.95 -0.82 0.90
C VAL A 453 10.01 -2.34 0.73
N MET A 454 9.13 -2.89 -0.11
CA MET A 454 9.06 -4.34 -0.37
C MET A 454 9.75 -4.72 -1.68
N LEU A 455 10.67 -5.68 -1.58
CA LEU A 455 11.25 -6.39 -2.71
C LEU A 455 10.53 -7.74 -2.92
N ASN A 456 10.36 -8.12 -4.18
CA ASN A 456 9.82 -9.42 -4.56
C ASN A 456 10.86 -10.54 -4.37
N LYS A 457 10.43 -11.81 -4.51
CA LYS A 457 11.33 -12.97 -4.49
C LYS A 457 12.17 -13.04 -5.76
N GLY A 458 13.42 -13.49 -5.65
CA GLY A 458 14.29 -13.73 -6.81
C GLY A 458 15.75 -13.97 -6.43
N PRO A 459 16.55 -14.51 -7.37
CA PRO A 459 17.91 -14.99 -7.09
C PRO A 459 18.86 -13.88 -6.64
N ASN A 460 18.59 -12.62 -6.98
CA ASN A 460 19.43 -11.49 -6.62
C ASN A 460 18.84 -10.64 -5.48
N ALA A 461 17.91 -11.18 -4.68
CA ALA A 461 17.28 -10.44 -3.59
C ALA A 461 18.31 -9.86 -2.60
N ALA A 462 19.37 -10.61 -2.30
CA ALA A 462 20.50 -10.16 -1.50
C ALA A 462 21.14 -8.89 -2.07
N ALA A 463 21.58 -8.91 -3.34
CA ALA A 463 22.16 -7.73 -4.00
C ALA A 463 21.17 -6.56 -4.07
N ALA A 464 19.88 -6.83 -4.28
CA ALA A 464 18.85 -5.81 -4.30
C ALA A 464 18.67 -5.10 -2.95
N ILE A 465 18.83 -5.81 -1.81
CA ILE A 465 18.82 -5.19 -0.48
C ILE A 465 19.99 -4.23 -0.31
N GLU A 466 21.19 -4.59 -0.75
CA GLU A 466 22.37 -3.72 -0.66
C GLU A 466 22.18 -2.44 -1.46
N VAL A 467 21.75 -2.57 -2.73
CA VAL A 467 21.48 -1.42 -3.61
C VAL A 467 20.39 -0.53 -3.02
N LEU A 468 19.28 -1.12 -2.57
CA LEU A 468 18.17 -0.38 -1.98
C LEU A 468 18.59 0.31 -0.68
N SER A 469 19.31 -0.38 0.20
CA SER A 469 19.80 0.17 1.47
C SER A 469 20.72 1.37 1.23
N GLY A 470 21.68 1.24 0.32
CA GLY A 470 22.60 2.32 -0.06
C GLY A 470 21.87 3.52 -0.69
N LEU A 471 20.91 3.27 -1.59
CA LEU A 471 20.08 4.30 -2.19
C LEU A 471 19.27 5.06 -1.14
N LEU A 472 18.59 4.32 -0.25
CA LEU A 472 17.77 4.91 0.81
C LEU A 472 18.63 5.68 1.81
N HIS A 473 19.81 5.20 2.18
CA HIS A 473 20.74 5.95 3.04
C HIS A 473 21.13 7.30 2.42
N ARG A 474 21.49 7.32 1.13
CA ARG A 474 21.84 8.58 0.43
C ARG A 474 20.65 9.52 0.34
N MET A 475 19.47 9.00 0.02
CA MET A 475 18.24 9.79 -0.12
C MET A 475 17.70 10.30 1.22
N ASP A 476 17.89 9.56 2.31
CA ASP A 476 17.47 9.95 3.68
C ASP A 476 18.04 11.30 4.11
N ALA A 477 19.22 11.63 3.59
CA ALA A 477 19.90 12.87 3.91
C ALA A 477 19.38 14.05 3.07
N HIS A 478 18.73 13.79 1.92
CA HIS A 478 18.17 14.81 1.03
C HIS A 478 16.67 15.02 1.18
N GLN A 479 15.94 13.97 1.54
CA GLN A 479 14.49 13.96 1.53
C GLN A 479 13.95 13.10 2.69
N LEU A 480 13.01 13.67 3.43
CA LEU A 480 12.20 13.00 4.42
C LEU A 480 10.75 13.04 3.97
N LYS A 481 10.16 11.88 3.67
CA LYS A 481 8.82 11.80 3.06
C LYS A 481 8.79 12.66 1.79
N LYS A 482 7.87 13.60 1.68
CA LYS A 482 7.80 14.59 0.59
C LYS A 482 8.61 15.87 0.81
N THR A 483 9.36 15.97 1.91
CA THR A 483 10.05 17.20 2.33
C THR A 483 11.55 17.14 2.00
N PRO A 484 12.07 18.07 1.19
CA PRO A 484 13.51 18.29 1.08
C PRO A 484 14.08 18.73 2.43
N THR A 485 15.13 18.07 2.91
CA THR A 485 15.79 18.38 4.20
C THR A 485 16.90 19.41 4.07
N MET A 486 17.26 19.78 2.83
CA MET A 486 18.25 20.82 2.52
C MET A 486 19.63 20.54 3.15
N ARG A 487 20.11 19.28 3.15
CA ARG A 487 21.50 19.01 3.54
C ARG A 487 22.48 19.79 2.68
N ALA A 488 23.62 20.16 3.27
CA ALA A 488 24.71 20.79 2.54
C ALA A 488 25.13 19.95 1.33
N LEU A 489 25.28 20.62 0.18
CA LEU A 489 25.65 19.98 -1.07
C LEU A 489 27.17 19.86 -1.17
N ARG A 490 27.69 18.64 -1.29
CA ARG A 490 29.14 18.37 -1.35
C ARG A 490 29.67 18.12 -2.75
N SER A 491 28.82 17.77 -3.71
CA SER A 491 29.20 17.47 -5.10
C SER A 491 29.86 18.66 -5.83
N TRP A 492 29.72 19.88 -5.30
CA TRP A 492 30.33 21.10 -5.84
C TRP A 492 31.35 21.74 -4.88
N SER A 493 31.76 21.04 -3.81
CA SER A 493 32.80 21.52 -2.90
C SER A 493 34.20 21.21 -3.45
N PRO A 494 35.18 22.13 -3.38
CA PRO A 494 36.56 21.84 -3.76
C PRO A 494 37.11 20.66 -2.96
N GLY A 495 37.50 19.58 -3.65
CA GLY A 495 38.02 18.35 -3.02
C GLY A 495 36.97 17.29 -2.66
N GLY A 496 35.71 17.43 -3.09
CA GLY A 496 34.67 16.42 -2.85
C GLY A 496 34.97 15.08 -3.54
N THR A 497 35.29 14.06 -2.75
CA THR A 497 35.07 12.65 -3.09
C THR A 497 33.88 12.17 -2.25
N ASP A 498 32.95 11.46 -2.90
CA ASP A 498 31.63 11.09 -2.35
C ASP A 498 31.70 9.89 -1.41
#